data_AF-A0A412G568-F1
#
_entry.id   AF-A0A412G568-F1
#
_cell.length_a   1.000
_cell.length_b   1.000
_cell.length_c   1.000
_cell.angle_alpha   90.00
_cell.angle_beta   90.00
_cell.angle_gamma   90.00
#
_symmetry.space_group_name_H-M   'P 1'
#
loop_
_entity.id
_entity.type
_entity.pdbx_description
1 polymer ?
#
loop_
_entity_poly.entity_id
_entity_poly.type
_entity_poly.pdbx_seq_one_letter_code
_entity_poly.pdbx_strand_id
1 'polypeptide(L)'
;MDLSTYQFRIQDLPMLIAVPLFAVYILALGFRLFQAARRQRLQGQPGYTRHLDPRMGLFGLFGFLGFLGFWTYATQRVIFPFFFFIFFGFFGFYYEGKLSDTLADEMFEEHRLKAQLKAYKIGMSLIFLMLWLVGFGLFSQQLDYVAIYLTIGISLAYAVTVFMSEYLLYRYERQE
;
A
#
# COMPACT_ATOMS: atom_id res chain seq x y z
N MET A 1 19.89 19.19 -12.92
CA MET A 1 21.07 19.92 -12.40
C MET A 1 22.28 19.28 -13.03
N ASP A 2 23.07 20.06 -13.75
CA ASP A 2 24.24 19.57 -14.48
C ASP A 2 25.42 19.46 -13.49
N LEU A 3 25.64 18.27 -12.94
CA LEU A 3 26.67 18.01 -11.91
C LEU A 3 28.10 18.18 -12.45
N SER A 4 28.25 18.33 -13.77
CA SER A 4 29.52 18.46 -14.50
C SER A 4 30.19 19.83 -14.34
N THR A 5 29.46 20.86 -13.89
CA THR A 5 29.96 22.25 -13.69
C THR A 5 30.00 22.68 -12.23
N TYR A 6 29.86 21.73 -11.29
CA TYR A 6 29.91 22.03 -9.85
C TYR A 6 31.36 22.29 -9.40
N GLN A 7 31.71 23.55 -9.16
CA GLN A 7 32.96 23.94 -8.50
C GLN A 7 32.73 24.03 -6.99
N PHE A 8 33.39 23.16 -6.23
CA PHE A 8 33.26 23.04 -4.78
C PHE A 8 33.63 24.36 -4.09
N ARG A 9 32.65 25.04 -3.48
CA ARG A 9 32.88 26.23 -2.62
C ARG A 9 32.83 25.83 -1.15
N ILE A 10 33.76 26.37 -0.36
CA ILE A 10 33.87 26.11 1.10
C ILE A 10 32.58 26.52 1.85
N GLN A 11 31.78 27.43 1.29
CA GLN A 11 30.50 27.86 1.85
C GLN A 11 29.39 26.79 1.78
N ASP A 12 29.52 25.77 0.92
CA ASP A 12 28.53 24.71 0.75
C ASP A 12 28.76 23.50 1.67
N LEU A 13 29.90 23.47 2.38
CA LEU A 13 30.26 22.42 3.35
C LEU A 13 29.18 22.15 4.41
N PRO A 14 28.52 23.17 5.02
CA PRO A 14 27.47 22.93 6.01
C PRO A 14 26.28 22.18 5.42
N MET A 15 25.89 22.49 4.18
CA MET A 15 24.77 21.84 3.49
C MET A 15 25.13 20.40 3.07
N LEU A 16 26.35 20.19 2.56
CA LEU A 16 26.86 18.87 2.17
C LEU A 16 26.97 17.89 3.35
N ILE A 17 27.22 18.39 4.56
CA ILE A 17 27.27 17.58 5.79
C ILE A 17 25.86 17.38 6.37
N ALA A 18 24.99 18.40 6.32
CA ALA A 18 23.65 18.32 6.89
C ALA A 18 22.75 17.29 6.19
N VAL A 19 22.82 17.19 4.85
CA VAL A 19 22.01 16.26 4.06
C VAL A 19 22.21 14.78 4.45
N PRO A 20 23.44 14.24 4.50
CA PRO A 20 23.65 12.85 4.92
C PRO A 20 23.32 12.63 6.40
N LEU A 21 23.58 13.62 7.27
CA LEU A 21 23.22 13.54 8.69
C LEU A 21 21.70 13.45 8.90
N PHE A 22 20.94 14.23 8.13
CA PHE A 22 19.49 14.18 8.11
C PHE A 22 18.96 12.85 7.55
N ALA A 23 19.59 12.31 6.49
CA ALA A 23 19.25 11.00 5.96
C ALA A 23 19.49 9.88 6.99
N VAL A 24 20.64 9.91 7.69
CA VAL A 24 20.95 8.96 8.77
C VAL A 24 19.95 9.10 9.93
N TYR A 25 19.56 10.32 10.28
CA TYR A 25 18.55 10.56 11.30
C TYR A 25 17.18 9.98 10.92
N ILE A 26 16.72 10.18 9.69
CA ILE A 26 15.47 9.58 9.20
C ILE A 26 15.54 8.04 9.23
N LEU A 27 16.65 7.45 8.79
CA LEU A 27 16.85 6.00 8.83
C LEU A 27 16.85 5.46 10.26
N ALA A 28 17.54 6.15 11.18
CA ALA A 28 17.57 5.77 12.59
C ALA A 28 16.18 5.89 13.24
N LEU A 29 15.42 6.94 12.90
CA LEU A 29 14.04 7.13 13.36
C LEU A 29 13.12 6.04 12.83
N GLY A 30 13.21 5.71 11.54
CA GLY A 30 12.48 4.61 10.92
C GLY A 30 12.81 3.26 11.58
N PHE A 31 14.08 2.99 11.86
CA PHE A 31 14.52 1.78 12.54
C PHE A 31 14.03 1.71 13.99
N ARG A 32 14.06 2.82 14.74
CA ARG A 32 13.52 2.92 16.10
C ARG A 32 12.01 2.67 16.13
N LEU A 33 11.26 3.29 15.21
CA LEU A 33 9.82 3.07 15.07
C LEU A 33 9.51 1.62 14.68
N PHE A 34 10.28 1.03 13.77
CA PHE A 34 10.14 -0.38 13.39
C PHE A 34 10.41 -1.31 14.58
N GLN A 35 11.46 -1.05 15.37
CA GLN A 35 11.73 -1.82 16.58
C GLN A 35 10.65 -1.65 17.65
N ALA A 36 10.13 -0.44 17.84
CA ALA A 36 9.04 -0.16 18.78
C ALA A 36 7.76 -0.91 18.37
N ALA A 37 7.39 -0.84 17.09
CA ALA A 37 6.27 -1.60 16.53
C ALA A 37 6.49 -3.12 16.67
N ARG A 38 7.72 -3.60 16.50
CA ARG A 38 8.06 -5.02 16.66
C ARG A 38 8.02 -5.48 18.12
N ARG A 39 8.42 -4.64 19.08
CA ARG A 39 8.32 -4.92 20.53
C ARG A 39 6.88 -4.96 21.01
N GLN A 40 6.03 -4.05 20.53
CA GLN A 40 4.58 -4.13 20.78
C GLN A 40 3.98 -5.41 20.19
N ARG A 41 4.45 -5.86 19.02
CA ARG A 41 4.04 -7.13 18.40
C ARG A 41 4.39 -8.37 19.23
N LEU A 42 5.46 -8.33 20.02
CA LEU A 42 5.91 -9.41 20.91
C LEU A 42 5.20 -9.41 22.27
N GLN A 43 4.56 -8.30 22.64
CA GLN A 43 3.81 -8.15 23.91
C GLN A 43 2.30 -8.41 23.75
N GLY A 44 1.82 -8.74 22.54
CA GLY A 44 0.44 -9.17 22.33
C GLY A 44 0.17 -10.47 23.08
N GLN A 45 -0.85 -10.49 23.93
CA GLN A 45 -1.22 -11.66 24.73
C GLN A 45 -1.62 -12.83 23.81
N PRO A 46 -1.19 -14.07 24.12
CA PRO A 46 -1.57 -15.23 23.33
C PRO A 46 -3.09 -15.43 23.39
N GLY A 47 -3.77 -15.27 22.25
CA GLY A 47 -5.23 -15.45 22.11
C GLY A 47 -6.03 -14.20 21.73
N TYR A 48 -5.42 -13.02 21.64
CA TYR A 48 -6.09 -11.79 21.21
C TYR A 48 -5.59 -11.27 19.86
N THR A 49 -6.48 -10.63 19.10
CA THR A 49 -6.15 -9.99 17.82
C THR A 49 -5.18 -8.83 18.00
N ARG A 50 -4.37 -8.57 16.97
CA ARG A 50 -3.30 -7.56 17.04
C ARG A 50 -3.89 -6.18 17.31
N HIS A 51 -3.37 -5.48 18.31
CA HIS A 51 -3.62 -4.04 18.46
C HIS A 51 -2.99 -3.29 17.28
N LEU A 52 -3.84 -2.84 16.35
CA LEU A 52 -3.50 -1.82 15.37
C LEU A 52 -4.27 -0.55 15.71
N ASP A 53 -3.56 0.58 15.72
CA ASP A 53 -4.21 1.88 15.76
C ASP A 53 -5.01 2.09 14.46
N PRO A 54 -6.33 2.38 14.51
CA PRO A 54 -7.18 2.62 13.33
C PRO A 54 -6.66 3.76 12.44
N ARG A 55 -5.83 4.65 12.99
CA ARG A 55 -5.18 5.77 12.30
C ARG A 55 -4.25 5.31 11.18
N MET A 56 -3.74 4.07 11.21
CA MET A 56 -2.94 3.52 10.11
C MET A 56 -3.75 3.39 8.81
N GLY A 57 -5.08 3.36 8.89
CA GLY A 57 -5.94 3.46 7.71
C GLY A 57 -5.77 4.75 6.92
N LEU A 58 -5.29 5.83 7.55
CA LEU A 58 -5.01 7.11 6.86
C LEU A 58 -3.87 6.99 5.85
N PHE A 59 -2.99 6.01 5.99
CA PHE A 59 -1.99 5.71 4.96
C PHE A 59 -2.62 5.30 3.62
N GLY A 60 -3.91 4.91 3.62
CA GLY A 60 -4.71 4.75 2.41
C GLY A 60 -4.76 6.00 1.54
N LEU A 61 -4.64 7.20 2.12
CA LEU A 61 -4.61 8.45 1.37
C LEU A 61 -3.39 8.57 0.44
N PHE A 62 -2.29 7.87 0.72
CA PHE A 62 -1.17 7.81 -0.23
C PHE A 62 -1.54 7.16 -1.55
N GLY A 63 -2.66 6.41 -1.61
CA GLY A 63 -3.21 5.89 -2.86
C GLY A 63 -3.56 6.98 -3.88
N PHE A 64 -3.90 8.19 -3.42
CA PHE A 64 -4.18 9.32 -4.32
C PHE A 64 -2.95 9.81 -5.08
N LEU A 65 -1.73 9.52 -4.60
CA LEU A 65 -0.51 9.79 -5.37
C LEU A 65 -0.49 9.00 -6.69
N GLY A 66 -1.28 7.92 -6.80
CA GLY A 66 -1.51 7.18 -8.03
C GLY A 66 -1.98 8.05 -9.20
N PHE A 67 -2.79 9.08 -8.92
CA PHE A 67 -3.29 10.00 -9.94
C PHE A 67 -2.21 10.90 -10.53
N LEU A 68 -1.09 11.12 -9.82
CA LEU A 68 0.07 11.83 -10.39
C LEU A 68 0.63 11.08 -11.61
N GLY A 69 0.36 9.78 -11.73
CA GLY A 69 0.76 8.96 -12.87
C GLY A 69 0.26 9.50 -14.21
N PHE A 70 -0.95 10.08 -14.24
CA PHE A 70 -1.49 10.67 -15.48
C PHE A 70 -0.67 11.88 -15.93
N TRP A 71 -0.28 12.73 -14.97
CA TRP A 71 0.58 13.88 -15.21
C TRP A 71 2.00 13.46 -15.61
N THR A 72 2.64 12.58 -14.83
CA THR A 72 4.02 12.14 -15.09
C THR A 72 4.15 11.37 -16.39
N TYR A 73 3.13 10.60 -16.77
CA TYR A 73 3.10 9.93 -18.06
C TYR A 73 2.99 10.94 -19.21
N ALA A 74 2.13 11.95 -19.08
CA ALA A 74 1.98 12.99 -20.11
C ALA A 74 3.27 13.78 -20.33
N THR A 75 4.02 14.11 -19.26
CA THR A 75 5.23 14.92 -19.36
C THR A 75 6.50 14.10 -19.62
N GLN A 76 6.66 12.96 -18.95
CA GLN A 76 7.93 12.22 -18.87
C GLN A 76 7.83 10.77 -19.34
N ARG A 77 6.63 10.30 -19.73
CA ARG A 77 6.35 8.90 -20.07
C ARG A 77 6.70 7.90 -18.96
N VAL A 78 6.63 8.35 -17.70
CA VAL A 78 6.92 7.52 -16.52
C VAL A 78 5.63 6.98 -15.92
N ILE A 79 5.57 5.66 -15.77
CA ILE A 79 4.39 4.89 -15.28
C ILE A 79 4.46 4.65 -13.76
N PHE A 80 5.64 4.77 -13.14
CA PHE A 80 5.88 4.45 -11.73
C PHE A 80 4.81 4.97 -10.74
N PRO A 81 4.32 6.22 -10.84
CA PRO A 81 3.37 6.72 -9.87
C PRO A 81 2.06 5.93 -9.82
N PHE A 82 1.63 5.25 -10.89
CA PHE A 82 0.42 4.43 -10.87
C PHE A 82 0.47 3.26 -9.88
N PHE A 83 1.67 2.79 -9.51
CA PHE A 83 1.86 1.78 -8.47
C PHE A 83 1.29 2.22 -7.10
N PHE A 84 1.26 3.53 -6.82
CA PHE A 84 0.77 4.04 -5.55
C PHE A 84 -0.71 3.68 -5.29
N PHE A 85 -1.48 3.31 -6.31
CA PHE A 85 -2.85 2.82 -6.10
C PHE A 85 -2.94 1.61 -5.16
N ILE A 86 -1.87 0.81 -5.00
CA ILE A 86 -1.80 -0.26 -4.00
C ILE A 86 -2.08 0.25 -2.58
N PHE A 87 -1.67 1.49 -2.27
CA PHE A 87 -1.86 2.06 -0.94
C PHE A 87 -3.33 2.20 -0.56
N PHE A 88 -4.28 2.24 -1.51
CA PHE A 88 -5.70 2.20 -1.15
C PHE A 88 -6.09 0.95 -0.35
N GLY A 89 -5.34 -0.15 -0.46
CA GLY A 89 -5.53 -1.33 0.39
C GLY A 89 -5.33 -1.04 1.89
N PHE A 90 -4.54 -0.04 2.24
CA PHE A 90 -4.27 0.35 3.63
C PHE A 90 -5.53 0.89 4.32
N PHE A 91 -6.56 1.32 3.58
CA PHE A 91 -7.86 1.61 4.20
C PHE A 91 -8.45 0.40 4.94
N GLY A 92 -8.03 -0.83 4.61
CA GLY A 92 -8.38 -2.04 5.35
C GLY A 92 -7.92 -2.00 6.82
N PHE A 93 -6.77 -1.37 7.10
CA PHE A 93 -6.25 -1.24 8.47
C PHE A 93 -7.15 -0.40 9.38
N TYR A 94 -8.02 0.44 8.83
CA TYR A 94 -9.05 1.11 9.63
C TYR A 94 -10.05 0.12 10.23
N TYR A 95 -10.43 -0.91 9.47
CA TYR A 95 -11.33 -1.97 9.94
C TYR A 95 -10.63 -2.97 10.84
N GLU A 96 -9.39 -3.35 10.49
CA GLU A 96 -8.54 -4.19 11.35
C GLU A 96 -8.34 -3.53 12.73
N GLY A 97 -8.06 -2.22 12.77
CA GLY A 97 -7.93 -1.48 14.02
C GLY A 97 -9.25 -1.35 14.81
N LYS A 98 -10.42 -1.47 14.17
CA LYS A 98 -11.71 -1.52 14.90
C LYS A 98 -12.00 -2.89 15.51
N LEU A 99 -11.36 -3.93 15.01
CA LEU A 99 -11.39 -5.29 15.56
C LEU A 99 -10.24 -5.54 16.54
N SER A 100 -9.45 -4.53 16.87
CA SER A 100 -8.39 -4.68 17.86
C SER A 100 -8.99 -5.11 19.21
N ASP A 101 -8.31 -6.01 19.91
CA ASP A 101 -8.71 -6.49 21.24
C ASP A 101 -9.91 -7.46 21.24
N THR A 102 -10.21 -8.08 20.09
CA THR A 102 -11.12 -9.24 20.02
C THR A 102 -10.38 -10.52 20.35
N LEU A 103 -11.07 -11.46 21.03
CA LEU A 103 -10.56 -12.81 21.24
C LEU A 103 -10.47 -13.53 19.90
N ALA A 104 -9.29 -14.05 19.57
CA ALA A 104 -9.07 -14.85 18.37
C ALA A 104 -9.46 -16.30 18.65
N ASP A 105 -10.77 -16.53 18.72
CA ASP A 105 -11.36 -17.86 18.87
C ASP A 105 -11.42 -18.59 17.51
N GLU A 106 -11.77 -19.89 17.53
CA GLU A 106 -11.86 -20.70 16.30
C GLU A 106 -12.81 -20.09 15.26
N MET A 107 -13.94 -19.52 15.72
CA MET A 107 -14.91 -18.82 14.87
C MET A 107 -14.31 -17.61 14.16
N PHE A 108 -13.46 -16.83 14.84
CA PHE A 108 -12.81 -15.66 14.25
C PHE A 108 -11.92 -16.06 13.07
N GLU A 109 -11.16 -17.15 13.22
CA GLU A 109 -10.32 -17.67 12.14
C GLU A 109 -11.16 -18.21 10.97
N GLU A 110 -12.32 -18.82 11.22
CA GLU A 110 -13.26 -19.20 10.15
C GLU A 110 -13.81 -17.98 9.40
N HIS A 111 -14.24 -16.93 10.12
CA HIS A 111 -14.71 -15.68 9.51
C HIS A 111 -13.61 -14.99 8.70
N ARG A 112 -12.38 -15.02 9.19
CA ARG A 112 -11.20 -14.48 8.52
C ARG A 112 -10.90 -15.23 7.23
N LEU A 113 -10.89 -16.56 7.25
CA LEU A 113 -10.70 -17.38 6.04
C LEU A 113 -11.82 -17.12 5.03
N LYS A 114 -13.08 -17.07 5.48
CA LYS A 114 -14.24 -16.79 4.62
C LYS A 114 -14.16 -15.40 3.98
N ALA A 115 -13.76 -14.38 4.74
CA ALA A 115 -13.56 -13.02 4.26
C ALA A 115 -12.42 -12.95 3.23
N GLN A 116 -11.28 -13.57 3.53
CA GLN A 116 -10.13 -13.63 2.63
C GLN A 116 -10.48 -14.35 1.32
N LEU A 117 -11.10 -15.52 1.37
CA LEU A 117 -11.50 -16.27 0.17
C LEU A 117 -12.44 -15.45 -0.72
N LYS A 118 -13.41 -14.75 -0.11
CA LYS A 118 -14.34 -13.89 -0.86
C LYS A 118 -13.62 -12.69 -1.48
N ALA A 119 -12.73 -12.04 -0.73
CA ALA A 119 -11.93 -10.93 -1.23
C ALA A 119 -10.99 -11.37 -2.37
N TYR A 120 -10.29 -12.49 -2.22
CA TYR A 120 -9.43 -13.06 -3.27
C TYR A 120 -10.22 -13.43 -4.51
N LYS A 121 -11.42 -14.01 -4.37
CA LYS A 121 -12.29 -14.30 -5.52
C LYS A 121 -12.64 -13.03 -6.30
N ILE A 122 -12.95 -11.92 -5.60
CA ILE A 122 -13.22 -10.63 -6.22
C ILE A 122 -11.95 -10.08 -6.90
N GLY A 123 -10.82 -10.07 -6.21
CA GLY A 123 -9.52 -9.63 -6.75
C GLY A 123 -9.10 -10.39 -8.01
N MET A 124 -9.17 -11.72 -7.95
CA MET A 124 -8.92 -12.61 -9.09
C MET A 124 -9.87 -12.32 -10.26
N SER A 125 -11.15 -12.09 -9.98
CA SER A 125 -12.11 -11.77 -11.04
C SER A 125 -11.81 -10.42 -11.73
N LEU A 126 -11.33 -9.42 -10.97
CA LEU A 126 -10.89 -8.14 -11.53
C LEU A 126 -9.66 -8.32 -12.41
N ILE A 127 -8.64 -9.06 -11.96
CA ILE A 127 -7.44 -9.34 -12.75
C ILE A 127 -7.81 -10.10 -14.03
N PHE A 128 -8.68 -11.11 -13.93
CA PHE A 128 -9.17 -11.87 -15.08
C PHE A 128 -9.87 -10.96 -16.10
N LEU A 129 -10.71 -10.03 -15.64
CA LEU A 129 -11.38 -9.05 -16.49
C LEU A 129 -10.37 -8.10 -17.16
N MET A 130 -9.34 -7.65 -16.43
CA MET A 130 -8.26 -6.84 -17.02
C MET A 130 -7.51 -7.58 -18.12
N LEU A 131 -7.21 -8.87 -17.91
CA LEU A 131 -6.52 -9.70 -18.90
C LEU A 131 -7.37 -9.88 -20.17
N TRP A 132 -8.68 -10.09 -20.02
CA TRP A 132 -9.60 -10.17 -21.16
C TRP A 132 -9.62 -8.87 -21.97
N LEU A 133 -9.67 -7.71 -21.30
CA LEU A 133 -9.66 -6.41 -21.98
C LEU A 133 -8.37 -6.16 -22.77
N VAL A 134 -7.22 -6.58 -22.23
CA VAL A 134 -5.95 -6.54 -22.97
C VAL A 134 -5.95 -7.55 -24.12
N GLY A 135 -6.41 -8.78 -23.88
CA GLY A 135 -6.46 -9.86 -24.86
C GLY A 135 -7.37 -9.56 -26.06
N PHE A 136 -8.44 -8.80 -25.86
CA PHE A 136 -9.30 -8.31 -26.95
C PHE A 136 -8.63 -7.28 -27.87
N GLY A 137 -7.44 -6.80 -27.53
CA GLY A 137 -6.69 -5.88 -28.38
C GLY A 137 -7.20 -4.44 -28.35
N LEU A 138 -7.96 -4.05 -27.31
CA LEU A 138 -8.42 -2.67 -27.09
C LEU A 138 -7.29 -1.63 -27.17
N PHE A 139 -6.04 -2.05 -26.91
CA PHE A 139 -4.84 -1.21 -26.91
C PHE A 139 -3.74 -1.74 -27.85
N SER A 140 -4.08 -2.58 -28.85
CA SER A 140 -3.09 -3.31 -29.67
C SER A 140 -2.11 -2.44 -30.46
N GLN A 141 -2.43 -1.16 -30.65
CA GLN A 141 -1.60 -0.22 -31.42
C GLN A 141 -0.56 0.54 -30.57
N GLN A 142 -0.66 0.53 -29.24
CA GLN A 142 0.24 1.31 -28.36
C GLN A 142 0.54 0.56 -27.05
N LEU A 143 1.72 -0.07 -27.00
CA LEU A 143 2.18 -0.89 -25.88
C LEU A 143 2.24 -0.12 -24.54
N ASP A 144 2.50 1.19 -24.58
CA ASP A 144 2.55 2.03 -23.39
C ASP A 144 1.20 2.08 -22.66
N TYR A 145 0.08 2.11 -23.40
CA TYR A 145 -1.25 2.11 -22.79
C TYR A 145 -1.60 0.76 -22.18
N VAL A 146 -1.14 -0.35 -22.77
CA VAL A 146 -1.28 -1.68 -22.16
C VAL A 146 -0.56 -1.73 -20.82
N ALA A 147 0.67 -1.21 -20.75
CA ALA A 147 1.46 -1.17 -19.52
C ALA A 147 0.80 -0.32 -18.44
N ILE A 148 0.29 0.87 -18.77
CA ILE A 148 -0.45 1.74 -17.84
C ILE A 148 -1.69 1.02 -17.33
N TYR A 149 -2.49 0.48 -18.25
CA TYR A 149 -3.75 -0.17 -17.92
C TYR A 149 -3.55 -1.35 -16.96
N LEU A 150 -2.58 -2.21 -17.25
CA LEU A 150 -2.22 -3.34 -16.40
C LEU A 150 -1.65 -2.87 -15.06
N THR A 151 -0.79 -1.85 -15.04
CA THR A 151 -0.20 -1.33 -13.80
C THR A 151 -1.28 -0.79 -12.87
N ILE A 152 -2.18 0.06 -13.39
CA ILE A 152 -3.31 0.60 -12.64
C ILE A 152 -4.23 -0.55 -12.20
N GLY A 153 -4.56 -1.45 -13.12
CA GLY A 153 -5.51 -2.54 -12.88
C GLY A 153 -5.06 -3.51 -11.81
N ILE A 154 -3.81 -3.98 -11.89
CA ILE A 154 -3.25 -4.91 -10.91
C ILE A 154 -3.07 -4.21 -9.56
N SER A 155 -2.61 -2.96 -9.55
CA SER A 155 -2.45 -2.18 -8.32
C SER A 155 -3.78 -1.98 -7.59
N LEU A 156 -4.84 -1.63 -8.32
CA LEU A 156 -6.18 -1.47 -7.77
C LEU A 156 -6.81 -2.81 -7.38
N ALA A 157 -6.64 -3.87 -8.18
CA ALA A 157 -7.16 -5.19 -7.83
C ALA A 157 -6.55 -5.71 -6.53
N TYR A 158 -5.24 -5.51 -6.35
CA TYR A 158 -4.54 -5.82 -5.11
C TYR A 158 -5.09 -4.99 -3.95
N ALA A 159 -5.18 -3.66 -4.12
CA ALA A 159 -5.72 -2.76 -3.10
C ALA A 159 -7.14 -3.15 -2.66
N VAL A 160 -8.04 -3.43 -3.61
CA VAL A 160 -9.41 -3.89 -3.35
C VAL A 160 -9.41 -5.22 -2.60
N THR A 161 -8.52 -6.15 -2.95
CA THR A 161 -8.43 -7.45 -2.28
C THR A 161 -8.08 -7.29 -0.81
N VAL A 162 -7.02 -6.51 -0.50
CA VAL A 162 -6.57 -6.27 0.88
C VAL A 162 -7.62 -5.47 1.67
N PHE A 163 -8.21 -4.44 1.05
CA PHE A 163 -9.27 -3.67 1.69
C PHE A 163 -10.49 -4.53 2.02
N MET A 164 -10.93 -5.34 1.06
CA MET A 164 -12.15 -6.13 1.16
C MET A 164 -12.00 -7.27 2.18
N SER A 165 -10.82 -7.87 2.32
CA SER A 165 -10.60 -8.93 3.32
C SER A 165 -10.85 -8.41 4.74
N GLU A 166 -10.28 -7.25 5.08
CA GLU A 166 -10.44 -6.64 6.41
C GLU A 166 -11.86 -6.08 6.62
N TYR A 167 -12.45 -5.48 5.58
CA TYR A 167 -13.82 -4.98 5.66
C TYR A 167 -14.85 -6.10 5.86
N LEU A 168 -14.72 -7.20 5.11
CA LEU A 168 -15.64 -8.34 5.23
C LEU A 168 -15.48 -9.04 6.57
N LEU A 169 -14.25 -9.20 7.07
CA LEU A 169 -14.00 -9.74 8.40
C LEU A 169 -14.71 -8.90 9.46
N TYR A 170 -14.53 -7.57 9.43
CA TYR A 170 -15.20 -6.65 10.35
C TYR A 170 -16.73 -6.75 10.26
N ARG A 171 -17.26 -7.00 9.07
CA ARG A 171 -18.70 -7.16 8.88
C ARG A 171 -19.21 -8.47 9.45
N TYR A 172 -18.49 -9.57 9.28
CA TYR A 172 -18.90 -10.88 9.79
C TYR A 172 -18.90 -10.91 11.32
N GLU A 173 -17.87 -10.34 11.95
CA GLU A 173 -17.78 -10.22 13.42
C GLU A 173 -18.85 -9.33 14.07
N ARG A 174 -19.49 -8.43 13.31
CA ARG A 174 -20.51 -7.50 13.83
C ARG A 174 -21.95 -7.85 13.44
N GLN A 175 -22.16 -8.77 12.51
CA GLN A 175 -23.49 -9.11 11.98
C GLN A 175 -23.95 -10.52 12.37
N GLU A 176 -23.13 -11.27 13.08
CA GLU A 176 -23.51 -12.46 13.86
C GLU A 176 -23.53 -12.09 15.36
#